data_AF-A0AAW0UBH9-F1
#
_entry.id   AF-A0AAW0UBH9-F1
#
_cell.length_a   1.000
_cell.length_b   1.000
_cell.length_c   1.000
_cell.angle_alpha   90.00
_cell.angle_beta   90.00
_cell.angle_gamma   90.00
#
_symmetry.space_group_name_H-M   'P 1'
#
loop_
_entity.id
_entity.type
_entity.pdbx_description
1 polymer ?
#
loop_
_entity_poly.entity_id
_entity_poly.type
_entity_poly.pdbx_seq_one_letter_code
_entity_poly.pdbx_strand_id
1 'polypeptide(L)'
;MQGDDSAGEDEGTALQRRFSSEGLDWGSVEPSERAVHVWRWLVDGEANLRAARHINDKLRRQHEEERTELQQYAHHLQSEYEERVRGLEEEVRALKEDLEALLAGTQAVSTMLEGEGLHDVAQTSLGEQIAYMLVERKKLMEELALAHSSHLGTEREKDLTSQLIKACTELEVLRHKHRETEAQLEEMHDRVQLLERASRQLEADNETLVFKILTSGGVSHHVPASAA
;
A
#
# COMPACT_ATOMS: atom_id res chain seq x y z
N MET A 1 -56.06 59.76 37.18
CA MET A 1 -57.49 60.10 37.35
C MET A 1 -58.31 59.01 36.72
N GLN A 2 -58.85 58.13 37.57
CA GLN A 2 -60.17 57.50 37.47
C GLN A 2 -60.29 56.75 38.80
N GLY A 3 -61.10 57.33 39.68
CA GLY A 3 -61.43 56.73 40.96
C GLY A 3 -62.20 55.45 40.67
N ASP A 4 -61.79 54.38 41.32
CA ASP A 4 -62.50 53.11 41.26
C ASP A 4 -63.80 53.27 42.05
N ASP A 5 -64.91 53.31 41.32
CA ASP A 5 -66.29 53.38 41.82
C ASP A 5 -66.69 52.05 42.50
N SER A 6 -65.96 51.64 43.54
CA SER A 6 -66.41 50.61 44.47
C SER A 6 -67.23 51.27 45.57
N ALA A 7 -68.39 51.82 45.18
CA ALA A 7 -69.49 51.99 46.11
C ALA A 7 -69.87 50.58 46.55
N GLY A 8 -69.37 50.18 47.74
CA GLY A 8 -69.69 48.90 48.34
C GLY A 8 -71.19 48.66 48.26
N GLU A 9 -71.59 47.59 47.60
CA GLU A 9 -72.95 47.08 47.73
C GLU A 9 -73.25 47.03 49.23
N ASP A 10 -74.23 47.80 49.68
CA ASP A 10 -74.62 47.82 51.09
C ASP A 10 -74.80 46.37 51.55
N GLU A 11 -73.97 45.93 52.49
CA GLU A 11 -73.91 44.54 52.95
C GLU A 11 -75.31 44.05 53.36
N GLY A 12 -76.16 44.95 53.86
CA GLY A 12 -77.57 44.68 54.15
C GLY A 12 -78.39 44.32 52.91
N THR A 13 -78.22 45.05 51.81
CA THR A 13 -78.90 44.75 50.53
C THR A 13 -78.38 43.47 49.87
N ALA A 14 -77.09 43.14 50.04
CA ALA A 14 -76.51 41.88 49.58
C ALA A 14 -77.06 40.68 50.36
N LEU A 15 -77.16 40.81 51.69
CA LEU A 15 -77.80 39.80 52.54
C LEU A 15 -79.27 39.63 52.16
N GLN A 16 -80.03 40.71 52.03
CA GLN A 16 -81.44 40.64 51.63
C GLN A 16 -81.63 39.92 50.29
N ARG A 17 -80.81 40.23 49.27
CA ARG A 17 -80.81 39.51 47.98
C ARG A 17 -80.52 38.03 48.15
N ARG A 18 -79.58 37.66 49.02
CA ARG A 18 -79.24 36.25 49.27
C ARG A 18 -80.36 35.50 49.99
N PHE A 19 -81.03 36.12 50.96
CA PHE A 19 -82.24 35.55 51.57
C PHE A 19 -83.32 35.30 50.53
N SER A 20 -83.61 36.30 49.67
CA SER A 20 -84.57 36.14 48.58
C SER A 20 -84.17 35.03 47.59
N SER A 21 -82.87 34.85 47.32
CA SER A 21 -82.37 33.77 46.43
C SER A 21 -82.58 32.37 46.99
N GLU A 22 -82.73 32.23 48.31
CA GLU A 22 -83.06 30.96 48.98
C GLU A 22 -84.57 30.81 49.26
N GLY A 23 -85.39 31.74 48.78
CA GLY A 23 -86.84 31.74 48.99
C GLY A 23 -87.26 32.22 50.39
N LEU A 24 -86.37 32.91 51.12
CA LEU A 24 -86.66 33.48 52.43
C LEU A 24 -87.01 34.96 52.29
N ASP A 25 -88.14 35.38 52.88
CA ASP A 25 -88.51 36.78 52.93
C ASP A 25 -87.85 37.48 54.12
N TRP A 26 -87.00 38.45 53.81
CA TRP A 26 -86.26 39.25 54.79
C TRP A 26 -87.19 40.03 55.73
N GLY A 27 -88.42 40.37 55.35
CA GLY A 27 -89.34 41.08 56.24
C GLY A 27 -89.95 40.19 57.34
N SER A 28 -90.15 38.91 57.04
CA SER A 28 -90.94 37.98 57.88
C SER A 28 -90.11 37.08 58.79
N VAL A 29 -88.81 36.89 58.52
CA VAL A 29 -87.92 36.08 59.37
C VAL A 29 -87.51 36.89 60.61
N GLU A 30 -87.58 36.31 61.80
CA GLU A 30 -87.12 36.98 63.03
C GLU A 30 -85.61 37.27 63.00
N PRO A 31 -85.10 38.35 63.63
CA PRO A 31 -83.68 38.69 63.58
C PRO A 31 -82.74 37.58 64.08
N SER A 32 -83.18 36.78 65.06
CA SER A 32 -82.45 35.62 65.57
C SER A 32 -82.33 34.49 64.55
N GLU A 33 -83.38 34.22 63.78
CA GLU A 33 -83.39 33.21 62.71
C GLU A 33 -82.53 33.66 61.52
N ARG A 34 -82.55 34.95 61.17
CA ARG A 34 -81.64 35.52 60.16
C ARG A 34 -80.18 35.29 60.54
N ALA A 35 -79.83 35.50 61.81
CA ALA A 35 -78.48 35.26 62.30
C ALA A 35 -78.05 33.80 62.13
N VAL A 36 -78.95 32.83 62.32
CA VAL A 36 -78.68 31.40 62.09
C VAL A 36 -78.41 31.12 60.61
N HIS A 37 -79.21 31.68 59.69
CA HIS A 37 -78.98 31.51 58.25
C HIS A 37 -77.65 32.12 57.79
N VAL A 38 -77.32 33.32 58.26
CA VAL A 38 -76.04 33.97 57.98
C VAL A 38 -74.88 33.14 58.55
N TRP A 39 -75.01 32.60 59.76
CA TRP A 39 -73.98 31.74 60.35
C TRP A 39 -73.78 30.46 59.53
N ARG A 40 -74.86 29.78 59.11
CA ARG A 40 -74.77 28.61 58.21
C ARG A 40 -74.00 28.95 56.95
N TRP A 41 -74.32 30.08 56.30
CA TRP A 41 -73.62 30.52 55.10
C TRP A 41 -72.16 30.84 55.30
N LEU A 42 -71.79 31.42 56.45
CA LEU A 42 -70.40 31.67 56.79
C LEU A 42 -69.64 30.36 56.98
N VAL A 43 -70.25 29.38 57.66
CA VAL A 43 -69.66 28.05 57.84
C VAL A 43 -69.49 27.32 56.50
N ASP A 44 -70.52 27.35 55.64
CA ASP A 44 -70.45 26.76 54.28
C ASP A 44 -69.39 27.46 53.43
N GLY A 45 -69.32 28.80 53.50
CA GLY A 45 -68.30 29.60 52.83
C GLY A 45 -66.89 29.25 53.31
N GLU A 46 -66.70 29.05 54.61
CA GLU A 46 -65.43 28.64 55.18
C GLU A 46 -65.03 27.22 54.72
N ALA A 47 -65.98 26.28 54.70
CA ALA A 47 -65.75 24.93 54.20
C ALA A 47 -65.37 24.94 52.71
N ASN A 48 -66.06 25.74 51.89
CA ASN A 48 -65.77 25.91 50.47
C ASN A 48 -64.39 26.55 50.24
N LEU A 49 -64.03 27.56 51.03
CA LEU A 49 -62.70 28.18 50.95
C LEU A 49 -61.60 27.21 51.36
N ARG A 50 -61.82 26.37 52.39
CA ARG A 50 -60.88 25.31 52.77
C ARG A 50 -60.70 24.28 51.64
N ALA A 51 -61.79 23.85 51.00
CA ALA A 51 -61.73 22.94 49.86
C ALA A 51 -61.00 23.57 48.65
N ALA A 52 -61.31 24.82 48.31
CA ALA A 52 -60.68 25.55 47.23
C ALA A 52 -59.16 25.74 47.47
N ARG A 53 -58.76 26.06 48.71
CA ARG A 53 -57.33 26.11 49.08
C ARG A 53 -56.65 24.76 48.90
N HIS A 54 -57.29 23.68 49.33
CA HIS A 54 -56.72 22.34 49.17
C HIS A 54 -56.53 21.95 47.68
N ILE A 55 -57.52 22.26 46.83
CA ILE A 55 -57.42 22.05 45.38
C ILE A 55 -56.30 22.91 44.79
N ASN A 56 -56.19 24.18 45.20
CA ASN A 56 -55.13 25.07 44.72
C ASN A 56 -53.74 24.55 45.11
N ASP A 57 -53.57 24.09 46.35
CA ASP A 57 -52.32 23.50 46.81
C ASP A 57 -51.98 22.21 46.06
N LYS A 58 -52.99 21.40 45.71
CA LYS A 58 -52.79 20.19 44.89
C LYS A 58 -52.32 20.55 43.48
N LEU A 59 -53.01 21.49 42.82
CA LEU A 59 -52.64 21.97 41.49
C LEU A 59 -51.23 22.59 41.48
N ARG A 60 -50.88 23.36 42.50
CA ARG A 60 -49.52 23.92 42.65
C ARG A 60 -48.45 22.83 42.71
N ARG A 61 -48.68 21.76 43.47
CA ARG A 61 -47.74 20.63 43.53
C ARG A 61 -47.62 19.94 42.18
N GLN A 62 -48.75 19.66 41.52
CA GLN A 62 -48.77 19.04 40.19
C GLN A 62 -48.02 19.89 39.16
N HIS A 63 -48.25 21.20 39.13
CA HIS A 63 -47.54 22.10 38.22
C HIS A 63 -46.04 22.17 38.52
N GLU A 64 -45.63 22.11 39.79
CA GLU A 64 -44.21 22.07 40.13
C GLU A 64 -43.57 20.74 39.69
N GLU A 65 -44.25 19.62 39.91
CA GLU A 65 -43.83 18.29 39.43
C GLU A 65 -43.67 18.28 37.90
N GLU A 66 -44.70 18.67 37.16
CA GLU A 66 -44.67 18.78 35.69
C GLU A 66 -43.54 19.72 35.21
N ARG A 67 -43.34 20.85 35.90
CA ARG A 67 -42.26 21.78 35.58
C ARG A 67 -40.89 21.12 35.77
N THR A 68 -40.69 20.39 36.86
CA THR A 68 -39.42 19.70 37.11
C THR A 68 -39.17 18.60 36.09
N GLU A 69 -40.19 17.84 35.69
CA GLU A 69 -40.09 16.83 34.65
C GLU A 69 -39.72 17.45 33.30
N LEU A 70 -40.42 18.51 32.88
CA LEU A 70 -40.11 19.23 31.64
C LEU A 70 -38.69 19.82 31.65
N GLN A 71 -38.23 20.34 32.79
CA GLN A 71 -36.85 20.81 32.92
C GLN A 71 -35.84 19.67 32.77
N GLN A 72 -36.10 18.50 33.34
CA GLN A 72 -35.25 17.31 33.19
C GLN A 72 -35.23 16.83 31.73
N TYR A 73 -36.38 16.76 31.06
CA TYR A 73 -36.46 16.40 29.64
C TYR A 73 -35.72 17.41 28.75
N ALA A 74 -35.89 18.71 28.98
CA ALA A 74 -35.19 19.74 28.24
C ALA A 74 -33.67 19.65 28.42
N HIS A 75 -33.21 19.44 29.65
CA HIS A 75 -31.78 19.25 29.94
C HIS A 75 -31.22 17.99 29.26
N HIS A 76 -31.95 16.87 29.33
CA HIS A 76 -31.54 15.63 28.68
C HIS A 76 -31.42 15.81 27.16
N LEU A 77 -32.43 16.42 26.54
CA LEU A 77 -32.43 16.70 25.11
C LEU A 77 -31.29 17.65 24.71
N GLN A 78 -31.03 18.69 25.51
CA GLN A 78 -29.90 19.58 25.30
C GLN A 78 -28.57 18.82 25.36
N SER A 79 -28.38 17.95 26.35
CA SER A 79 -27.18 17.11 26.48
C SER A 79 -26.97 16.22 25.27
N GLU A 80 -28.02 15.56 24.76
CA GLU A 80 -27.92 14.72 23.56
C GLU A 80 -27.56 15.53 22.31
N TYR A 81 -28.12 16.73 22.15
CA TYR A 81 -27.76 17.61 21.05
C TYR A 81 -26.32 18.10 21.16
N GLU A 82 -25.86 18.47 22.35
CA GLU A 82 -24.47 18.89 22.58
C GLU A 82 -23.48 17.76 22.27
N GLU A 83 -23.79 16.52 22.67
CA GLU A 83 -22.99 15.34 22.32
C GLU A 83 -22.99 15.08 20.81
N ARG A 84 -24.16 15.18 20.16
CA ARG A 84 -24.26 14.98 18.71
C ARG A 84 -23.49 16.04 17.93
N VAL A 85 -23.57 17.30 18.33
CA VAL A 85 -22.82 18.41 17.72
C VAL A 85 -21.32 18.17 17.90
N ARG A 86 -20.88 17.81 19.11
CA ARG A 86 -19.47 17.49 19.37
C ARG A 86 -18.95 16.36 18.49
N GLY A 87 -19.72 15.27 18.34
CA GLY A 87 -19.37 14.16 17.46
C GLY A 87 -19.25 14.59 16.00
N LEU A 88 -20.18 15.42 15.51
CA LEU A 88 -20.10 15.95 14.15
C LEU A 88 -18.90 16.90 13.95
N GLU A 89 -18.55 17.71 14.94
CA GLU A 89 -17.37 18.57 14.89
C GLU A 89 -16.07 17.77 14.83
N GLU A 90 -16.00 16.66 15.56
CA GLU A 90 -14.87 15.72 15.52
C GLU A 90 -14.76 15.02 14.16
N GLU A 91 -15.88 14.51 13.61
CA GLU A 91 -15.93 13.91 12.28
C GLU A 91 -15.51 14.91 11.19
N VAL A 92 -16.01 16.15 11.24
CA VAL A 92 -15.63 17.21 10.30
C VAL A 92 -14.15 17.55 10.40
N ARG A 93 -13.58 17.56 11.61
CA ARG A 93 -12.16 17.80 11.82
C ARG A 93 -11.32 16.69 11.19
N ALA A 94 -11.64 15.43 11.47
CA ALA A 94 -10.94 14.28 10.91
C ALA A 94 -11.01 14.28 9.37
N LEU A 95 -12.19 14.53 8.79
CA LEU A 95 -12.34 14.61 7.33
C LEU A 95 -11.51 15.74 6.70
N LYS A 96 -11.34 16.86 7.40
CA LYS A 96 -10.48 17.96 6.93
C LYS A 96 -9.00 17.56 6.97
N GLU A 97 -8.56 16.91 8.04
CA GLU A 97 -7.19 16.41 8.16
C GLU A 97 -6.87 15.38 7.06
N ASP A 98 -7.78 14.44 6.79
CA ASP A 98 -7.65 13.45 5.71
C ASP A 98 -7.59 14.12 4.33
N LEU A 99 -8.44 15.13 4.10
CA LEU A 99 -8.44 15.90 2.85
C LEU A 99 -7.12 16.67 2.65
N GLU A 100 -6.62 17.33 3.70
CA GLU A 100 -5.33 18.03 3.66
C GLU A 100 -4.17 17.08 3.37
N ALA A 101 -4.16 15.90 3.99
CA ALA A 101 -3.16 14.87 3.73
C ALA A 101 -3.21 14.36 2.28
N LEU A 102 -4.40 14.11 1.73
CA LEU A 102 -4.58 13.70 0.34
C LEU A 102 -4.17 14.78 -0.66
N LEU A 103 -4.49 16.04 -0.37
CA LEU A 103 -4.08 17.19 -1.20
C LEU A 103 -2.56 17.36 -1.18
N ALA A 104 -1.92 17.27 -0.01
CA ALA A 104 -0.47 17.32 0.11
C ALA A 104 0.21 16.19 -0.67
N GLY A 105 -0.33 14.96 -0.58
CA GLY A 105 0.15 13.82 -1.36
C GLY A 105 0.01 14.04 -2.87
N THR A 106 -1.14 14.55 -3.32
CA THR A 106 -1.39 14.84 -4.74
C THR A 106 -0.47 15.95 -5.26
N GLN A 107 -0.26 17.01 -4.48
CA GLN A 107 0.66 18.10 -4.81
C GLN A 107 2.11 17.62 -4.87
N ALA A 108 2.53 16.71 -3.99
CA ALA A 108 3.86 16.12 -4.04
C ALA A 108 4.07 15.34 -5.35
N VAL A 109 3.09 14.54 -5.79
CA VAL A 109 3.16 13.84 -7.08
C VAL A 109 3.22 14.83 -8.24
N SER A 110 2.36 15.87 -8.25
CA SER A 110 2.39 16.89 -9.30
C SER A 110 3.75 17.61 -9.36
N THR A 111 4.33 18.01 -8.22
CA THR A 111 5.64 18.68 -8.20
C THR A 111 6.78 17.77 -8.68
N MET A 112 6.72 16.47 -8.36
CA MET A 112 7.67 15.49 -8.90
C MET A 112 7.54 15.33 -10.42
N LEU A 113 6.31 15.26 -10.95
CA LEU A 113 6.06 15.19 -12.40
C LEU A 113 6.57 16.45 -13.12
N GLU A 114 6.35 17.63 -12.55
CA GLU A 114 6.90 18.89 -13.08
C GLU A 114 8.42 18.88 -13.11
N GLY A 115 9.07 18.36 -12.05
CA GLY A 115 10.53 18.22 -11.97
C GLY A 115 11.13 17.32 -13.05
N GLU A 116 10.39 16.29 -13.46
CA GLU A 116 10.76 15.38 -14.56
C GLU A 116 10.35 15.92 -15.96
N GLY A 117 9.82 17.16 -16.04
CA GLY A 117 9.43 17.79 -17.30
C GLY A 117 8.06 17.36 -17.85
N LEU A 118 7.25 16.66 -17.05
CA LEU A 118 5.91 16.18 -17.40
C LEU A 118 4.82 17.19 -17.00
N HIS A 119 4.97 18.46 -17.38
CA HIS A 119 4.08 19.52 -16.94
C HIS A 119 2.61 19.29 -17.37
N ASP A 120 2.40 18.84 -18.61
CA ASP A 120 1.06 18.57 -19.14
C ASP A 120 0.35 17.46 -18.36
N VAL A 121 1.08 16.45 -17.90
CA VAL A 121 0.55 15.35 -17.08
C VAL A 121 0.33 15.80 -15.64
N ALA A 122 1.22 16.62 -15.08
CA ALA A 122 1.11 17.12 -13.71
C ALA A 122 -0.16 17.95 -13.45
N GLN A 123 -0.72 18.59 -14.49
CA GLN A 123 -1.98 19.34 -14.42
C GLN A 123 -3.24 18.49 -14.58
N THR A 124 -3.11 17.21 -14.96
CA THR A 124 -4.25 16.28 -15.07
C THR A 124 -4.67 15.73 -13.72
N SER A 125 -5.83 15.04 -13.68
CA SER A 125 -6.30 14.37 -12.48
C SER A 125 -5.30 13.29 -12.01
N LEU A 126 -5.24 13.00 -10.70
CA LEU A 126 -4.34 11.95 -10.18
C LEU A 126 -4.56 10.60 -10.87
N GLY A 127 -5.79 10.28 -11.25
CA GLY A 127 -6.11 9.07 -12.02
C GLY A 127 -5.46 9.06 -13.41
N GLU A 128 -5.48 10.18 -14.12
CA GLU A 128 -4.80 10.34 -15.41
C GLU A 128 -3.28 10.30 -15.27
N GLN A 129 -2.73 10.95 -14.23
CA GLN A 129 -1.30 10.88 -13.90
C GLN A 129 -0.85 9.43 -13.69
N ILE A 130 -1.60 8.66 -12.88
CA ILE A 130 -1.32 7.24 -12.64
C ILE A 130 -1.46 6.42 -13.93
N ALA A 131 -2.50 6.65 -14.73
CA ALA A 131 -2.70 5.95 -15.99
C ALA A 131 -1.53 6.19 -16.95
N TYR A 132 -1.07 7.44 -17.09
CA TYR A 132 0.09 7.79 -17.88
C TYR A 132 1.35 7.05 -17.41
N MET A 133 1.65 7.09 -16.11
CA MET A 133 2.81 6.38 -15.54
C MET A 133 2.74 4.87 -15.76
N LEU A 134 1.55 4.26 -15.69
CA LEU A 134 1.37 2.83 -15.95
C LEU A 134 1.62 2.47 -17.41
N VAL A 135 1.20 3.34 -18.34
CA VAL A 135 1.46 3.17 -19.78
C VAL A 135 2.94 3.30 -20.09
N GLU A 136 3.60 4.36 -19.61
CA GLU A 136 5.05 4.55 -19.82
C GLU A 136 5.87 3.45 -19.14
N ARG A 137 5.50 3.03 -17.92
CA ARG A 137 6.14 1.88 -17.26
C ARG A 137 6.05 0.62 -18.11
N LYS A 138 4.89 0.34 -18.73
CA LYS A 138 4.72 -0.82 -19.61
C LYS A 138 5.63 -0.70 -20.85
N LYS A 139 5.66 0.46 -21.48
CA LYS A 139 6.51 0.73 -22.65
C LYS A 139 8.00 0.55 -22.33
N LEU A 140 8.47 1.12 -21.23
CA LEU A 140 9.85 0.96 -20.76
C LEU A 140 10.19 -0.51 -20.46
N MET A 141 9.25 -1.27 -19.89
CA MET A 141 9.43 -2.71 -19.66
C MET A 141 9.52 -3.50 -20.98
N GLU A 142 8.74 -3.14 -22.00
CA GLU A 142 8.82 -3.72 -23.34
C GLU A 142 10.15 -3.39 -24.03
N GLU A 143 10.59 -2.12 -23.96
CA GLU A 143 11.89 -1.67 -24.48
C GLU A 143 13.05 -2.37 -23.77
N LEU A 144 12.99 -2.53 -22.45
CA LEU A 144 14.00 -3.24 -21.66
C LEU A 144 14.02 -4.74 -21.97
N ALA A 145 12.85 -5.35 -22.24
CA ALA A 145 12.78 -6.73 -22.72
C ALA A 145 13.40 -6.88 -24.11
N LEU A 146 13.15 -5.93 -25.02
CA LEU A 146 13.78 -5.89 -26.34
C LEU A 146 15.29 -5.65 -26.25
N ALA A 147 15.72 -4.74 -25.39
CA ALA A 147 17.12 -4.48 -25.10
C ALA A 147 17.80 -5.75 -24.55
N HIS A 148 17.19 -6.43 -23.59
CA HIS A 148 17.71 -7.72 -23.12
C HIS A 148 17.71 -8.79 -24.21
N SER A 149 16.68 -8.84 -25.07
CA SER A 149 16.66 -9.79 -26.20
C SER A 149 17.72 -9.51 -27.26
N SER A 150 18.10 -8.24 -27.45
CA SER A 150 19.17 -7.82 -28.39
C SER A 150 20.56 -7.88 -27.75
N HIS A 151 20.67 -7.72 -26.43
CA HIS A 151 21.90 -7.84 -25.66
C HIS A 151 22.21 -9.28 -25.23
N LEU A 152 21.27 -10.22 -25.37
CA LEU A 152 21.48 -11.67 -25.31
C LEU A 152 22.27 -12.11 -26.56
N GLY A 153 23.57 -11.81 -26.58
CA GLY A 153 24.66 -12.80 -26.59
C GLY A 153 24.44 -14.14 -27.31
N THR A 154 23.72 -14.17 -28.43
CA THR A 154 23.31 -15.44 -29.03
C THR A 154 23.97 -15.61 -30.37
N GLU A 155 23.69 -14.85 -31.41
CA GLU A 155 24.29 -15.18 -32.71
C GLU A 155 25.80 -14.90 -32.74
N ARG A 156 26.26 -13.71 -32.33
CA ARG A 156 27.68 -13.38 -32.41
C ARG A 156 28.55 -14.13 -31.38
N GLU A 157 28.04 -14.37 -30.18
CA GLU A 157 28.73 -15.18 -29.17
C GLU A 157 28.68 -16.68 -29.51
N LYS A 158 27.58 -17.20 -30.07
CA LYS A 158 27.55 -18.58 -30.59
C LYS A 158 28.49 -18.74 -31.78
N ASP A 159 28.59 -17.75 -32.66
CA ASP A 159 29.55 -17.77 -33.77
C ASP A 159 31.00 -17.72 -33.27
N LEU A 160 31.29 -16.85 -32.30
CA LEU A 160 32.63 -16.78 -31.70
C LEU A 160 32.99 -18.06 -30.95
N THR A 161 32.07 -18.65 -30.20
CA THR A 161 32.30 -19.94 -29.52
C THR A 161 32.43 -21.09 -30.52
N SER A 162 31.64 -21.11 -31.59
CA SER A 162 31.75 -22.08 -32.69
C SER A 162 33.10 -21.96 -33.42
N GLN A 163 33.54 -20.73 -33.71
CA GLN A 163 34.86 -20.45 -34.28
C GLN A 163 35.99 -20.86 -33.33
N LEU A 164 35.84 -20.60 -32.03
CA LEU A 164 36.82 -21.01 -31.02
C LEU A 164 36.92 -22.53 -30.94
N ILE A 165 35.79 -23.25 -30.92
CA ILE A 165 35.77 -24.72 -30.93
C ILE A 165 36.46 -25.25 -32.19
N LYS A 166 36.14 -24.72 -33.39
CA LYS A 166 36.81 -25.10 -34.64
C LYS A 166 38.32 -24.88 -34.55
N ALA A 167 38.75 -23.68 -34.14
CA ALA A 167 40.16 -23.35 -34.00
C ALA A 167 40.88 -24.29 -33.01
N CYS A 168 40.26 -24.61 -31.87
CA CYS A 168 40.80 -25.57 -30.91
C CYS A 168 40.96 -26.97 -31.52
N THR A 169 39.95 -27.47 -32.23
CA THR A 169 40.02 -28.78 -32.88
C THR A 169 41.09 -28.85 -33.97
N GLU A 170 41.22 -27.80 -34.80
CA GLU A 170 42.27 -27.71 -35.82
C GLU A 170 43.67 -27.68 -35.19
N LEU A 171 43.83 -26.96 -34.08
CA LEU A 171 45.09 -26.86 -33.34
C LEU A 171 45.48 -28.21 -32.72
N GLU A 172 44.52 -28.98 -32.21
CA GLU A 172 44.76 -30.35 -31.73
C GLU A 172 45.17 -31.31 -32.85
N VAL A 173 44.52 -31.24 -34.01
CA VAL A 173 44.90 -32.05 -35.20
C VAL A 173 46.30 -31.70 -35.67
N LEU A 174 46.65 -30.40 -35.74
CA LEU A 174 47.98 -29.96 -36.11
C LEU A 174 49.04 -30.41 -35.11
N ARG A 175 48.75 -30.35 -33.81
CA ARG A 175 49.65 -30.90 -32.77
C ARG A 175 49.86 -32.39 -32.92
N HIS A 176 48.82 -33.15 -33.26
CA HIS A 176 48.97 -34.59 -33.48
C HIS A 176 49.86 -34.89 -34.70
N LYS A 177 49.58 -34.24 -35.83
CA LYS A 177 50.42 -34.35 -37.05
C LYS A 177 51.87 -33.95 -36.79
N HIS A 178 52.09 -32.88 -36.03
CA HIS A 178 53.44 -32.45 -35.69
C HIS A 178 54.21 -33.53 -34.92
N ARG A 179 53.58 -34.14 -33.90
CA ARG A 179 54.17 -35.26 -33.14
C ARG A 179 54.46 -36.47 -34.03
N GLU A 180 53.57 -36.81 -34.96
CA GLU A 180 53.81 -37.89 -35.93
C GLU A 180 55.01 -37.58 -36.83
N THR A 181 55.12 -36.34 -37.34
CA THR A 181 56.26 -35.94 -38.16
C THR A 181 57.58 -35.91 -37.37
N GLU A 182 57.54 -35.53 -36.09
CA GLU A 182 58.72 -35.59 -35.21
C GLU A 182 59.16 -37.04 -34.98
N ALA A 183 58.22 -37.95 -34.70
CA ALA A 183 58.53 -39.38 -34.54
C ALA A 183 59.11 -40.00 -35.83
N GLN A 184 58.57 -39.63 -37.00
CA GLN A 184 59.12 -40.07 -38.29
C GLN A 184 60.52 -39.51 -38.55
N LEU A 185 60.79 -38.26 -38.16
CA LEU A 185 62.11 -37.66 -38.24
C LEU A 185 63.12 -38.37 -37.32
N GLU A 186 62.70 -38.72 -36.11
CA GLU A 186 63.53 -39.47 -35.15
C GLU A 186 63.86 -40.87 -35.69
N GLU A 187 62.87 -41.60 -36.24
CA GLU A 187 63.10 -42.91 -36.87
C GLU A 187 64.06 -42.80 -38.08
N MET A 188 63.87 -41.78 -38.94
CA MET A 188 64.77 -41.53 -40.07
C MET A 188 66.19 -41.19 -39.58
N HIS A 189 66.32 -40.41 -38.52
CA HIS A 189 67.59 -40.07 -37.92
C HIS A 189 68.33 -41.31 -37.40
N ASP A 190 67.64 -42.20 -36.68
CA ASP A 190 68.19 -43.47 -36.20
C ASP A 190 68.63 -44.38 -37.36
N ARG A 191 67.82 -44.42 -38.43
CA ARG A 191 68.12 -45.21 -39.62
C ARG A 191 69.35 -44.67 -40.36
N VAL A 192 69.51 -43.35 -40.45
CA VAL A 192 70.72 -42.72 -41.00
C VAL A 192 71.92 -43.03 -40.12
N GLN A 193 71.81 -42.93 -38.79
CA GLN A 193 72.91 -43.31 -37.89
C GLN A 193 73.33 -44.78 -38.05
N LEU A 194 72.37 -45.69 -38.20
CA LEU A 194 72.65 -47.11 -38.45
C LEU A 194 73.37 -47.32 -39.78
N LEU A 195 72.92 -46.66 -40.85
CA LEU A 195 73.57 -46.70 -42.16
C LEU A 195 74.98 -46.11 -42.12
N GLU A 196 75.19 -45.00 -41.42
CA GLU A 196 76.53 -44.42 -41.23
C GLU A 196 77.47 -45.34 -40.45
N ARG A 197 76.99 -46.03 -39.41
CA ARG A 197 77.78 -47.04 -38.68
C ARG A 197 78.13 -48.22 -39.58
N ALA A 198 77.17 -48.72 -40.36
CA ALA A 198 77.38 -49.81 -41.30
C ALA A 198 78.36 -49.42 -42.43
N SER A 199 78.26 -48.20 -42.97
CA SER A 199 79.20 -47.67 -43.96
C SER A 199 80.62 -47.61 -43.41
N ARG A 200 80.79 -47.06 -42.20
CA ARG A 200 82.10 -47.02 -41.52
C ARG A 200 82.67 -48.42 -41.28
N GLN A 201 81.83 -49.40 -40.93
CA GLN A 201 82.26 -50.78 -40.76
C GLN A 201 82.72 -51.41 -42.09
N LEU A 202 81.97 -51.18 -43.18
CA LEU A 202 82.35 -51.65 -44.52
C LEU A 202 83.63 -50.99 -45.03
N GLU A 203 83.84 -49.71 -44.72
CA GLU A 203 85.10 -49.01 -45.01
C GLU A 203 86.28 -49.69 -44.28
N ALA A 204 86.15 -49.98 -42.99
CA ALA A 204 87.17 -50.68 -42.21
C ALA A 204 87.42 -52.12 -42.70
N ASP A 205 86.35 -52.85 -43.08
CA ASP A 205 86.45 -54.20 -43.62
C ASP A 205 87.14 -54.19 -45.00
N ASN A 206 86.84 -53.20 -45.85
CA ASN A 206 87.51 -53.00 -47.13
C ASN A 206 88.99 -52.65 -46.96
N GLU A 207 89.35 -51.76 -46.03
CA GLU A 207 90.75 -51.48 -45.69
C GLU A 207 91.50 -52.74 -45.25
N THR A 208 90.84 -53.58 -44.43
CA THR A 208 91.38 -54.86 -43.98
C THR A 208 91.55 -55.87 -45.12
N LEU A 209 90.61 -55.93 -46.06
CA LEU A 209 90.70 -56.77 -47.26
C LEU A 209 91.79 -56.30 -48.20
N VAL A 210 91.93 -54.99 -48.43
CA VAL A 210 93.02 -54.40 -49.21
C VAL A 210 94.37 -54.75 -48.58
N PHE A 211 94.49 -54.68 -47.26
CA PHE A 211 95.69 -55.13 -46.54
C PHE A 211 95.98 -56.63 -46.75
N LYS A 212 94.96 -57.49 -46.73
CA LYS A 212 95.09 -58.93 -47.01
C LYS A 212 95.50 -59.22 -48.46
N ILE A 213 94.97 -58.48 -49.42
CA ILE A 213 95.34 -58.61 -50.85
C ILE A 213 96.78 -58.14 -51.09
N LEU A 214 97.20 -57.05 -50.44
CA LEU A 214 98.58 -56.56 -50.50
C LEU A 214 99.60 -57.52 -49.87
N THR A 215 99.17 -58.37 -48.92
CA THR A 215 100.04 -59.36 -48.27
C THR A 215 100.02 -60.73 -48.93
N SER A 216 99.04 -61.06 -49.78
CA SER A 216 98.92 -62.37 -50.46
C SER A 216 99.22 -62.36 -51.98
N GLY A 217 99.68 -61.25 -52.55
CA GLY A 217 99.83 -61.04 -54.01
C GLY A 217 101.26 -61.04 -54.57
N GLY A 218 102.24 -61.68 -53.92
CA GLY A 218 103.61 -61.83 -54.44
C GLY A 218 104.04 -63.29 -54.58
N VAL A 219 104.67 -63.63 -55.72
CA VAL A 219 105.24 -64.95 -56.20
C VAL A 219 104.31 -65.65 -57.21
N SER A 220 104.67 -66.00 -58.45
CA SER A 220 105.86 -65.83 -59.31
C SER A 220 105.52 -66.24 -60.75
N HIS A 221 106.22 -65.66 -61.74
CA HIS A 221 106.33 -66.11 -63.13
C HIS A 221 106.77 -67.58 -63.26
N HIS A 222 106.22 -68.32 -64.25
CA HIS A 222 107.01 -68.99 -65.31
C HIS A 222 106.11 -69.54 -66.44
N VAL A 223 106.45 -69.21 -67.69
CA VAL A 223 105.99 -69.87 -68.94
C VAL A 223 106.95 -71.03 -69.23
N PRO A 224 106.50 -72.17 -69.78
CA PRO A 224 107.00 -72.51 -71.12
C PRO A 224 105.95 -73.12 -72.05
N ALA A 225 106.30 -73.03 -73.33
CA ALA A 225 105.53 -73.39 -74.51
C ALA A 225 105.63 -74.89 -74.89
N SER A 226 104.79 -75.24 -75.88
CA SER A 226 104.89 -76.35 -76.86
C SER A 226 104.12 -77.63 -76.53
N ALA A 227 103.05 -77.91 -77.30
CA ALA A 227 103.10 -78.77 -78.50
C ALA A 227 101.69 -79.23 -78.94
N ALA A 228 101.54 -79.34 -80.27
CA ALA A 228 100.43 -79.91 -81.08
C ALA A 228 99.22 -79.01 -81.37
#